data_AF-A0A836YWQ4-F1
#
_entry.id   AF-A0A836YWQ4-F1
#
_cell.length_a   1.000
_cell.length_b   1.000
_cell.length_c   1.000
_cell.angle_alpha   90.00
_cell.angle_beta   90.00
_cell.angle_gamma   90.00
#
_symmetry.space_group_name_H-M   'P 1'
#
loop_
_entity.id
_entity.type
_entity.pdbx_description
1 polymer ?
#
loop_
_entity_poly.entity_id
_entity_poly.type
_entity_poly.pdbx_seq_one_letter_code
_entity_poly.pdbx_strand_id
1 'polypeptide(L)'
;AKGWEDNWANIATFFDYPADIRKAIYTTNAVESLNSVIRRVIKKRNVFPTDDSVFKVIWLAIKDASKKWTMPIQNWKLAMNRFMIDFGDRLDDHR
;
A
#
# COMPACT_ATOMS: atom_id res chain seq x y z
N ALA A 1 -1.54 25.02 0.56
CA ALA A 1 -2.81 24.74 -0.15
C ALA A 1 -2.56 24.29 -1.60
N LYS A 2 -1.69 24.99 -2.34
CA LYS A 2 -1.33 24.69 -3.74
C LYS A 2 -1.23 23.21 -4.14
N GLY A 3 -0.50 22.37 -3.40
CA GLY A 3 -0.40 20.93 -3.74
C GLY A 3 -1.72 20.14 -3.68
N TRP A 4 -2.67 20.54 -2.82
CA TRP A 4 -4.02 19.94 -2.79
C TRP A 4 -4.88 20.45 -3.94
N GLU A 5 -4.83 21.75 -4.20
CA GLU A 5 -5.58 22.40 -5.28
C GLU A 5 -5.13 21.88 -6.65
N ASP A 6 -3.82 21.82 -6.88
CA ASP A 6 -3.21 21.36 -8.14
C ASP A 6 -3.51 19.88 -8.43
N ASN A 7 -3.70 19.05 -7.39
CA ASN A 7 -3.96 17.61 -7.52
C ASN A 7 -5.40 17.21 -7.21
N TRP A 8 -6.30 18.19 -7.00
CA TRP A 8 -7.66 17.93 -6.52
C TRP A 8 -8.42 16.97 -7.45
N ALA A 9 -8.24 17.10 -8.76
CA ALA A 9 -8.87 16.21 -9.74
C ALA A 9 -8.54 14.73 -9.50
N ASN A 10 -7.30 14.41 -9.12
CA ASN A 10 -6.89 13.05 -8.80
C ASN A 10 -7.41 12.62 -7.43
N ILE A 11 -7.29 13.49 -6.42
CA ILE A 11 -7.68 13.20 -5.05
C ILE A 11 -9.20 13.03 -4.92
N ALA A 12 -10.00 13.79 -5.69
CA ALA A 12 -11.46 13.76 -5.65
C ALA A 12 -12.02 12.36 -5.96
N THR A 13 -11.38 11.60 -6.85
CA THR A 13 -11.76 10.23 -7.21
C THR A 13 -11.82 9.29 -6.01
N PHE A 14 -11.06 9.59 -4.95
CA PHE A 14 -11.11 8.83 -3.71
C PHE A 14 -12.50 8.85 -3.06
N PHE A 15 -13.24 9.95 -3.21
CA PHE A 15 -14.56 10.13 -2.61
C PHE A 15 -15.68 9.40 -3.36
N ASP A 16 -15.42 8.95 -4.59
CA ASP A 16 -16.35 8.09 -5.33
C ASP A 16 -16.47 6.69 -4.68
N TYR A 17 -15.47 6.30 -3.88
CA TYR A 17 -15.51 5.04 -3.15
C TYR A 17 -16.37 5.12 -1.87
N PRO A 18 -17.17 4.07 -1.59
CA PRO A 18 -17.87 3.89 -0.33
C PRO A 18 -16.94 3.95 0.88
N ALA A 19 -17.50 4.28 2.05
CA ALA A 19 -16.75 4.46 3.30
C ALA A 19 -15.87 3.23 3.66
N ASP A 20 -16.37 2.02 3.41
CA ASP A 20 -15.67 0.78 3.72
C ASP A 20 -14.41 0.58 2.87
N ILE A 21 -14.48 0.95 1.59
CA ILE A 21 -13.34 0.91 0.66
C ILE A 21 -12.36 2.04 0.99
N ARG A 22 -12.86 3.25 1.22
CA ARG A 22 -12.02 4.39 1.64
C ARG A 22 -11.21 4.05 2.87
N LYS A 23 -11.83 3.40 3.87
CA LYS A 23 -11.15 2.96 5.10
C LYS A 23 -10.00 2.00 4.86
N ALA A 24 -10.12 1.09 3.89
CA ALA A 24 -9.02 0.21 3.52
C ALA A 24 -7.88 0.95 2.80
N ILE A 25 -8.19 2.00 2.04
CA ILE A 25 -7.21 2.78 1.27
C ILE A 25 -6.44 3.76 2.18
N TYR A 26 -7.13 4.55 3.00
CA TYR A 26 -6.49 5.62 3.77
C TYR A 26 -5.75 5.13 5.01
N THR A 27 -5.85 3.85 5.38
CA THR A 27 -5.03 3.30 6.48
C THR A 27 -3.55 3.34 6.09
N THR A 28 -2.89 4.43 6.46
CA THR A 28 -1.50 4.75 6.10
C THR A 28 -0.48 3.74 6.62
N ASN A 29 -0.86 2.93 7.63
CA ASN A 29 0.04 2.03 8.34
C ASN A 29 0.78 1.04 7.43
N ALA A 30 0.15 0.53 6.36
CA ALA A 30 0.80 -0.46 5.50
C ALA A 30 2.00 0.12 4.72
N VAL A 31 1.80 1.24 4.03
CA VAL A 31 2.84 1.91 3.23
C VAL A 31 3.89 2.54 4.12
N GLU A 32 3.49 3.18 5.22
CA GLU A 32 4.40 3.81 6.17
C GLU A 32 5.27 2.78 6.91
N SER A 33 4.69 1.66 7.33
CA SER A 33 5.43 0.54 7.95
C SER A 33 6.51 0.01 7.01
N LEU A 34 6.18 -0.22 5.75
CA LEU A 34 7.15 -0.68 4.76
C LEU A 34 8.25 0.36 4.52
N ASN A 35 7.90 1.63 4.34
CA ASN A 35 8.86 2.73 4.19
C ASN A 35 9.79 2.85 5.39
N SER A 36 9.30 2.63 6.60
CA SER A 36 10.11 2.61 7.83
C SER A 36 11.14 1.48 7.81
N VAL A 37 10.76 0.28 7.36
CA VAL A 37 11.67 -0.86 7.18
C VAL A 37 12.76 -0.53 6.15
N ILE A 38 12.37 0.00 4.98
CA ILE A 38 13.31 0.35 3.91
C ILE A 38 14.30 1.42 4.38
N ARG A 39 13.81 2.52 4.97
CA ARG A 39 14.66 3.60 5.52
C ARG A 39 15.64 3.07 6.57
N ARG A 40 15.21 2.16 7.44
CA ARG A 40 16.07 1.55 8.47
C ARG A 40 17.22 0.77 7.84
N VAL A 41 16.97 0.02 6.78
CA VAL A 41 17.99 -0.79 6.12
C VAL A 41 18.95 0.08 5.31
N ILE A 42 18.45 1.09 4.61
CA ILE A 42 19.28 2.06 3.87
C ILE A 42 20.16 2.86 4.84
N LYS A 43 19.61 3.35 5.97
CA LYS A 43 20.38 4.13 6.95
C LYS A 43 21.55 3.35 7.59
N LYS A 44 21.49 2.02 7.61
CA LYS A 44 22.61 1.18 8.08
C LYS A 44 23.77 1.09 7.08
N ARG A 45 23.57 1.45 5.81
CA ARG A 45 24.57 1.41 4.74
C ARG A 45 24.62 2.75 4.01
N ASN A 46 25.60 3.59 4.34
CA ASN A 46 25.72 4.93 3.75
C ASN A 46 26.15 4.92 2.27
N VAL A 47 26.79 3.85 1.78
CA VAL A 47 27.27 3.75 0.39
C VAL A 47 26.97 2.35 -0.13
N PHE A 48 26.53 2.28 -1.37
CA PHE A 48 26.30 1.04 -2.10
C PHE A 48 27.27 0.98 -3.30
N PRO A 49 27.95 -0.17 -3.53
CA PRO A 49 28.91 -0.29 -4.63
C PRO A 49 28.28 -0.24 -6.03
N THR A 50 27.04 -0.73 -6.17
CA THR A 50 26.29 -0.78 -7.43
C THR A 50 24.78 -0.66 -7.17
N ASP A 51 24.02 -0.28 -8.19
CA ASP A 51 22.55 -0.22 -8.12
C ASP A 51 21.94 -1.59 -7.79
N ASP A 52 22.45 -2.66 -8.39
CA ASP A 52 22.03 -4.04 -8.09
C ASP A 52 22.17 -4.40 -6.60
N SER A 53 23.21 -3.88 -5.95
CA SER A 53 23.42 -4.11 -4.52
C SER A 53 22.34 -3.42 -3.67
N VAL A 54 21.86 -2.24 -4.09
CA VAL A 54 20.73 -1.53 -3.47
C VAL A 54 19.45 -2.36 -3.63
N PHE A 55 19.15 -2.78 -4.86
CA PHE A 55 17.95 -3.57 -5.16
C PHE A 55 17.90 -4.87 -4.35
N LYS A 56 19.03 -5.59 -4.27
CA LYS A 56 19.12 -6.82 -3.48
C LYS A 56 18.85 -6.58 -1.99
N VAL A 57 19.37 -5.48 -1.44
CA VAL A 57 19.17 -5.12 -0.03
C VAL A 57 17.72 -4.73 0.25
N ILE A 58 17.10 -3.94 -0.62
CA ILE A 58 15.68 -3.58 -0.51
C ILE A 58 14.81 -4.84 -0.63
N TRP A 59 15.08 -5.71 -1.60
CA TRP A 59 14.33 -6.96 -1.78
C TRP A 59 14.42 -7.86 -0.55
N LEU A 60 15.62 -8.03 0.04
CA LEU A 60 15.79 -8.81 1.27
C LEU A 60 15.00 -8.20 2.44
N ALA A 61 14.98 -6.87 2.56
CA ALA A 61 14.22 -6.17 3.59
C ALA A 61 12.72 -6.38 3.44
N ILE A 62 12.19 -6.26 2.21
CA ILE A 62 10.77 -6.52 1.90
C ILE A 62 10.43 -7.98 2.20
N LYS A 63 11.26 -8.93 1.75
CA LYS A 63 11.05 -10.37 1.98
C LYS A 63 11.04 -10.73 3.46
N ASP A 64 11.85 -10.07 4.28
CA ASP A 64 11.84 -10.32 5.72
C ASP A 64 10.63 -9.67 6.41
N ALA A 65 10.26 -8.45 5.99
CA ALA A 65 9.06 -7.77 6.49
C ALA A 65 7.79 -8.54 6.15
N SER A 66 7.68 -9.10 4.95
CA SER A 66 6.49 -9.81 4.47
C SER A 66 6.18 -11.05 5.29
N LYS A 67 7.17 -11.69 5.93
CA LYS A 67 6.94 -12.83 6.85
C LYS A 67 6.07 -12.45 8.04
N LYS A 68 6.00 -11.16 8.40
CA LYS A 68 5.20 -10.64 9.52
C LYS A 68 3.82 -10.16 9.08
N TRP A 69 3.51 -10.15 7.78
CA TRP A 69 2.21 -9.77 7.23
C TRP A 69 1.23 -10.94 7.27
N THR A 70 1.00 -11.48 8.47
CA THR A 70 0.09 -12.60 8.71
C THR A 70 -1.31 -12.14 9.13
N MET A 71 -1.42 -10.90 9.62
CA MET A 71 -2.69 -10.34 10.09
C MET A 71 -3.49 -9.75 8.92
N PRO A 72 -4.78 -10.10 8.78
CA PRO A 72 -5.63 -9.54 7.74
C PRO A 72 -5.90 -8.05 7.98
N ILE A 73 -6.15 -7.31 6.91
CA ILE A 73 -6.51 -5.89 6.98
C ILE A 73 -7.81 -5.73 7.79
N GLN A 74 -7.84 -4.74 8.68
CA GLN A 74 -9.01 -4.48 9.51
C GLN A 74 -10.21 -4.09 8.64
N ASN A 75 -11.37 -4.71 8.87
CA ASN A 75 -12.60 -4.54 8.08
C ASN A 75 -12.49 -4.96 6.61
N TRP A 76 -11.47 -5.75 6.24
CA TRP A 76 -11.30 -6.20 4.85
C TRP A 76 -12.51 -6.93 4.29
N LYS A 77 -13.20 -7.75 5.10
CA LYS A 77 -14.40 -8.46 4.67
C LYS A 77 -15.52 -7.51 4.22
N LEU A 78 -15.71 -6.40 4.94
CA LEU A 78 -16.74 -5.43 4.60
C LEU A 78 -16.38 -4.67 3.33
N ALA A 79 -15.11 -4.27 3.18
CA ALA A 79 -14.60 -3.67 1.95
C ALA A 79 -14.73 -4.63 0.76
N MET A 80 -14.41 -5.92 0.94
CA MET A 80 -14.52 -6.96 -0.09
C MET A 80 -15.97 -7.16 -0.55
N ASN A 81 -16.93 -7.22 0.39
CA ASN A 81 -18.34 -7.28 0.05
C ASN A 81 -18.77 -6.09 -0.82
N ARG A 82 -18.25 -4.90 -0.50
CA ARG A 82 -18.53 -3.71 -1.29
C ARG A 82 -17.87 -3.72 -2.66
N PHE A 83 -16.63 -4.21 -2.76
CA PHE A 83 -15.96 -4.43 -4.04
C PHE A 83 -16.73 -5.40 -4.95
N MET A 84 -17.27 -6.48 -4.38
CA MET A 84 -18.10 -7.43 -5.15
C MET A 84 -19.40 -6.81 -5.67
N ILE A 85 -20.01 -5.88 -4.93
CA ILE A 85 -21.23 -5.19 -5.36
C ILE A 85 -20.93 -4.16 -6.45
N ASP A 86 -19.90 -3.33 -6.25
CA ASP A 86 -19.60 -2.20 -7.13
C ASP A 86 -18.78 -2.60 -8.37
N PHE A 87 -18.04 -3.71 -8.32
CA PHE A 87 -17.09 -4.16 -9.36
C PHE A 87 -17.12 -5.68 -9.60
N GLY A 88 -18.26 -6.33 -9.37
CA GLY A 88 -18.38 -7.79 -9.44
C GLY A 88 -18.00 -8.39 -10.79
N ASP A 89 -18.29 -7.69 -11.89
CA ASP A 89 -17.92 -8.03 -13.26
C ASP A 89 -16.40 -8.13 -13.48
N ARG A 90 -15.60 -7.43 -12.67
CA ARG A 90 -14.14 -7.47 -12.71
C ARG A 90 -13.52 -8.54 -11.81
N LEU A 91 -14.32 -9.17 -10.95
CA LEU A 91 -13.89 -10.13 -9.93
C LEU A 91 -14.30 -11.57 -10.24
N ASP A 92 -15.10 -11.80 -11.29
CA ASP A 92 -15.56 -13.13 -11.69
C ASP A 92 -14.43 -14.09 -12.14
N ASP A 93 -13.22 -13.57 -12.40
CA ASP A 93 -12.03 -14.36 -12.78
C ASP A 93 -11.31 -15.02 -11.58
N HIS A 94 -11.85 -14.88 -10.37
CA HIS A 94 -11.30 -15.43 -9.12
C HIS A 94 -12.21 -16.43 -8.41
N ARG A 95 -13.19 -17.02 -9.12
CA ARG A 95 -13.98 -18.16 -8.61
C ARG A 95 -13.25 -19.49 -8.67
#